data_AF-A0A167XTH1-F1
#
_entry.id   AF-A0A167XTH1-F1
#
_cell.length_a   1.000
_cell.length_b   1.000
_cell.length_c   1.000
_cell.angle_alpha   90.00
_cell.angle_beta   90.00
_cell.angle_gamma   90.00
#
_symmetry.space_group_name_H-M   'P 1'
#
loop_
_entity.id
_entity.type
_entity.pdbx_description
1 polymer ?
#
loop_
_entity_poly.entity_id
_entity_poly.type
_entity_poly.pdbx_seq_one_letter_code
_entity_poly.pdbx_strand_id
1 'polypeptide(L)'
;MPPSTQIVRNEEPFHGLPTYPDNVKDLTAIVTGANGMSGYHMVRVLAAAPQRWRKIYCLSRRPPPDNFFEDLGEGAQRVEHISVDFLAAPAKIAEALKGKVDKVDHVFFFSYMQPQQTGDILNMWSDAEELATINGNLMRNFLGGLAGAGLTPKRFLLQTGAKHYGFHIGPATNPSFEEDPRIYLEANFYYPQEDALFAFCRATGAGWNVVRPSYIIGAVRDSALNHMVGLAIYGAVQAHRGLPLAFPGDYAAWDREYCQSTALLNAHLEEWAVLTDAAANEAFNVQDGTSFTWGRFWTYLARWFGTGWTPPEADETKYHTTASRHTQPPRGYGPQGVTRSTFSLLEWSGEPAVQAAWAELKAKHALALDPFTERNRPQIFSMTDSAVIGGWALSLSMRKARKLGFHGSVDSYETAFNTMRDLARLKVVPPPVATQFEN
;
A
#
# COMPACT_ATOMS: atom_id res chain seq x y z
N MET A 1 -21.84 -25.97 10.90
CA MET A 1 -22.03 -24.78 11.76
C MET A 1 -23.48 -24.33 11.63
N PRO A 2 -24.15 -23.92 12.71
CA PRO A 2 -25.48 -23.33 12.61
C PRO A 2 -25.42 -22.06 11.72
N PRO A 3 -26.51 -21.69 11.04
CA PRO A 3 -26.58 -20.43 10.32
C PRO A 3 -26.23 -19.27 11.25
N SER A 4 -25.34 -18.39 10.82
CA SER A 4 -25.03 -17.14 11.53
C SER A 4 -25.57 -15.95 10.74
N THR A 5 -25.97 -14.90 11.44
CA THR A 5 -26.33 -13.61 10.86
C THR A 5 -25.25 -12.60 11.22
N GLN A 6 -24.81 -11.82 10.25
CA GLN A 6 -23.88 -10.74 10.45
C GLN A 6 -24.48 -9.44 9.91
N ILE A 7 -24.45 -8.41 10.74
CA ILE A 7 -24.77 -7.04 10.31
C ILE A 7 -23.54 -6.41 9.67
N VAL A 8 -23.76 -5.75 8.54
CA VAL A 8 -22.75 -4.98 7.81
C VAL A 8 -23.24 -3.55 7.64
N ARG A 9 -22.31 -2.62 7.44
CA ARG A 9 -22.59 -1.20 7.18
C ARG A 9 -22.01 -0.77 5.85
N ASN A 10 -22.64 0.23 5.24
CA ASN A 10 -22.11 0.90 4.05
C ASN A 10 -21.72 2.33 4.45
N GLU A 11 -20.60 2.78 3.91
CA GLU A 11 -20.06 4.13 4.09
C GLU A 11 -19.41 4.49 2.75
N GLU A 12 -20.14 5.18 1.88
CA GLU A 12 -19.72 5.40 0.49
C GLU A 12 -18.27 5.91 0.38
N PRO A 13 -17.47 5.35 -0.53
CA PRO A 13 -17.81 4.34 -1.55
C PRO A 13 -17.74 2.87 -1.05
N PHE A 14 -17.54 2.64 0.24
CA PHE A 14 -17.31 1.31 0.82
C PHE A 14 -18.62 0.60 1.16
N HIS A 15 -18.73 -0.66 0.77
CA HIS A 15 -19.89 -1.49 1.04
C HIS A 15 -19.52 -2.73 1.85
N GLY A 16 -20.46 -3.23 2.66
CA GLY A 16 -20.28 -4.48 3.40
C GLY A 16 -19.24 -4.41 4.52
N LEU A 17 -18.94 -3.22 5.03
CA LEU A 17 -17.99 -3.02 6.12
C LEU A 17 -18.49 -3.70 7.41
N PRO A 18 -17.57 -4.19 8.26
CA PRO A 18 -17.93 -4.82 9.52
C PRO A 18 -18.58 -3.82 10.48
N THR A 19 -19.53 -4.32 11.27
CA THR A 19 -19.96 -3.68 12.52
C THR A 19 -19.32 -4.39 13.70
N TYR A 20 -19.17 -3.69 14.82
CA TYR A 20 -18.55 -4.23 16.02
C TYR A 20 -19.54 -4.22 17.18
N PRO A 21 -19.49 -5.23 18.07
CA PRO A 21 -20.32 -5.25 19.28
C PRO A 21 -20.07 -4.05 20.20
N ASP A 22 -21.11 -3.57 20.89
CA ASP A 22 -21.04 -2.40 21.78
C ASP A 22 -20.11 -2.58 23.00
N ASN A 23 -19.74 -3.83 23.33
CA ASN A 23 -18.80 -4.12 24.40
C ASN A 23 -17.33 -3.94 24.00
N VAL A 24 -17.02 -3.74 22.72
CA VAL A 24 -15.68 -3.42 22.23
C VAL A 24 -15.45 -1.92 22.37
N LYS A 25 -14.90 -1.49 23.51
CA LYS A 25 -14.74 -0.08 23.85
C LYS A 25 -13.44 0.21 24.61
N ASP A 26 -13.08 1.48 24.66
CA ASP A 26 -11.95 2.02 25.45
C ASP A 26 -10.58 1.36 25.15
N LEU A 27 -10.37 0.98 23.90
CA LEU A 27 -9.14 0.36 23.42
C LEU A 27 -8.03 1.39 23.17
N THR A 28 -6.79 0.96 23.38
CA THR A 28 -5.58 1.70 23.05
C THR A 28 -4.83 1.04 21.89
N ALA A 29 -4.49 1.82 20.88
CA ALA A 29 -3.70 1.38 19.73
C ALA A 29 -2.30 2.00 19.69
N ILE A 30 -1.32 1.23 19.22
CA ILE A 30 -0.06 1.75 18.67
C ILE A 30 -0.11 1.59 17.16
N VAL A 31 0.11 2.68 16.42
CA VAL A 31 0.27 2.66 14.96
C VAL A 31 1.69 3.11 14.62
N THR A 32 2.47 2.22 14.01
CA THR A 32 3.81 2.57 13.51
C THR A 32 3.73 2.99 12.05
N GLY A 33 4.56 3.94 11.63
CA GLY A 33 4.54 4.41 10.24
C GLY A 33 3.29 5.21 9.89
N ALA A 34 2.72 5.93 10.85
CA ALA A 34 1.47 6.68 10.72
C ALA A 34 1.47 7.70 9.56
N ASN A 35 2.61 8.30 9.23
CA ASN A 35 2.71 9.24 8.10
C ASN A 35 2.71 8.54 6.72
N GLY A 36 2.90 7.22 6.70
CA GLY A 36 2.85 6.42 5.48
C GLY A 36 1.41 6.15 5.04
N MET A 37 1.26 5.65 3.81
CA MET A 37 -0.05 5.44 3.20
C MET A 37 -0.97 4.56 4.06
N SER A 38 -0.56 3.33 4.40
CA SER A 38 -1.38 2.43 5.23
C SER A 38 -1.57 2.96 6.66
N GLY A 39 -0.50 3.43 7.29
CA GLY A 39 -0.55 3.94 8.67
C GLY A 39 -1.52 5.11 8.84
N TYR A 40 -1.55 6.05 7.88
CA TYR A 40 -2.44 7.20 7.93
C TYR A 40 -3.90 6.78 7.83
N HIS A 41 -4.21 5.89 6.89
CA HIS A 41 -5.58 5.40 6.69
C HIS A 41 -6.03 4.54 7.87
N MET A 42 -5.13 3.80 8.51
CA MET A 42 -5.40 3.13 9.78
C MET A 42 -5.77 4.14 10.88
N VAL A 43 -4.98 5.21 11.04
CA VAL A 43 -5.29 6.26 12.02
C VAL A 43 -6.66 6.90 11.75
N ARG A 44 -7.03 7.13 10.47
CA ARG A 44 -8.36 7.63 10.09
C ARG A 44 -9.49 6.69 10.56
N VAL A 45 -9.37 5.38 10.29
CA VAL A 45 -10.36 4.38 10.72
C VAL A 45 -10.49 4.34 12.25
N LEU A 46 -9.37 4.32 12.97
CA LEU A 46 -9.37 4.32 14.44
C LEU A 46 -9.96 5.61 15.01
N ALA A 47 -9.57 6.76 14.46
CA ALA A 47 -10.01 8.08 14.89
C ALA A 47 -11.52 8.29 14.65
N ALA A 48 -12.09 7.69 13.60
CA ALA A 48 -13.52 7.74 13.32
C ALA A 48 -14.40 6.89 14.26
N ALA A 49 -13.80 6.09 15.15
CA ALA A 49 -14.50 5.17 16.04
C ALA A 49 -14.32 5.51 17.54
N PRO A 50 -14.88 6.64 18.01
CA PRO A 50 -14.61 7.22 19.33
C PRO A 50 -14.93 6.32 20.53
N GLN A 51 -15.98 5.51 20.41
CA GLN A 51 -16.39 4.59 21.48
C GLN A 51 -15.45 3.38 21.57
N ARG A 52 -14.89 2.94 20.43
CA ARG A 52 -14.00 1.79 20.36
C ARG A 52 -12.58 2.14 20.78
N TRP A 53 -12.03 3.22 20.22
CA TRP A 53 -10.62 3.59 20.39
C TRP A 53 -10.50 4.87 21.19
N ARG A 54 -10.07 4.72 22.45
CA ARG A 54 -9.88 5.83 23.38
C ARG A 54 -8.57 6.57 23.14
N LYS A 55 -7.51 5.88 22.73
CA LYS A 55 -6.17 6.46 22.56
C LYS A 55 -5.42 5.79 21.42
N ILE A 56 -4.77 6.60 20.58
CA ILE A 56 -4.02 6.16 19.41
C ILE A 56 -2.62 6.77 19.49
N TYR A 57 -1.61 5.95 19.73
CA TYR A 57 -0.22 6.37 19.74
C TYR A 57 0.40 6.15 18.36
N CYS A 58 0.83 7.23 17.71
CA CYS A 58 1.54 7.20 16.44
C CYS A 58 3.05 7.25 16.70
N LEU A 59 3.76 6.19 16.32
CA LEU A 59 5.20 6.09 16.55
C LEU A 59 5.98 6.26 15.24
N SER A 60 6.87 7.24 15.23
CA SER A 60 7.76 7.55 14.11
C SER A 60 8.90 8.45 14.58
N ARG A 61 9.99 8.51 13.81
CA ARG A 61 11.15 9.37 14.13
C ARG A 61 10.84 10.87 14.14
N ARG A 62 9.91 11.29 13.29
CA ARG A 62 9.55 12.70 13.08
C ARG A 62 8.08 12.89 13.40
N PRO A 63 7.70 14.06 13.95
CA PRO A 63 6.29 14.38 14.11
C PRO A 63 5.57 14.31 12.76
N PRO A 64 4.26 14.00 12.77
CA PRO A 64 3.43 14.11 11.57
C PRO A 64 3.45 15.55 11.00
N PRO A 65 3.32 15.71 9.67
CA PRO A 65 3.17 17.04 9.07
C PRO A 65 1.87 17.70 9.54
N ASP A 66 1.79 19.03 9.48
CA ASP A 66 0.64 19.79 10.00
C ASP A 66 -0.71 19.31 9.42
N ASN A 67 -0.72 18.93 8.13
CA ASN A 67 -1.91 18.45 7.43
C ASN A 67 -2.38 17.05 7.85
N PHE A 68 -1.61 16.33 8.67
CA PHE A 68 -1.94 14.99 9.13
C PHE A 68 -3.21 14.97 9.99
N PHE A 69 -3.46 16.00 10.78
CA PHE A 69 -4.61 16.04 11.68
C PHE A 69 -5.88 16.58 11.04
N GLU A 70 -5.79 17.20 9.87
CA GLU A 70 -6.90 17.88 9.20
C GLU A 70 -8.08 16.94 8.91
N ASP A 71 -7.81 15.73 8.40
CA ASP A 71 -8.88 14.79 8.03
C ASP A 71 -9.34 13.89 9.19
N LEU A 72 -8.84 14.11 10.43
CA LEU A 72 -9.17 13.29 11.60
C LEU A 72 -10.35 13.85 12.43
N GLY A 73 -10.76 15.10 12.18
CA GLY A 73 -11.84 15.77 12.92
C GLY A 73 -11.60 15.77 14.44
N GLU A 74 -12.66 15.56 15.22
CA GLU A 74 -12.56 15.45 16.69
C GLU A 74 -11.68 14.28 17.15
N GLY A 75 -11.52 13.25 16.31
CA GLY A 75 -10.66 12.12 16.59
C GLY A 75 -9.19 12.48 16.76
N ALA A 76 -8.75 13.63 16.22
CA ALA A 76 -7.39 14.15 16.39
C ALA A 76 -6.97 14.28 17.87
N GLN A 77 -7.90 14.60 18.77
CA GLN A 77 -7.62 14.76 20.20
C GLN A 77 -7.17 13.45 20.90
N ARG A 78 -7.47 12.30 20.28
CA ARG A 78 -7.06 10.97 20.77
C ARG A 78 -5.74 10.49 20.18
N VAL A 79 -5.21 11.21 19.19
CA VAL A 79 -3.98 10.84 18.50
C VAL A 79 -2.79 11.54 19.16
N GLU A 80 -1.81 10.77 19.59
CA GLU A 80 -0.58 11.29 20.18
C GLU A 80 0.63 10.76 19.42
N HIS A 81 1.52 11.67 19.03
CA HIS A 81 2.80 11.29 18.44
C HIS A 81 3.83 11.00 19.54
N ILE A 82 4.53 9.87 19.41
CA ILE A 82 5.71 9.55 20.22
C ILE A 82 6.89 9.37 19.28
N SER A 83 7.92 10.21 19.47
CA SER A 83 9.14 10.13 18.68
C SER A 83 9.94 8.88 19.04
N VAL A 84 10.06 7.94 18.09
CA VAL A 84 10.80 6.69 18.26
C VAL A 84 11.56 6.35 16.99
N ASP A 85 12.83 5.99 17.13
CA ASP A 85 13.63 5.38 16.05
C ASP A 85 13.71 3.87 16.23
N PHE A 86 13.08 3.13 15.32
CA PHE A 86 13.07 1.67 15.35
C PHE A 86 14.39 1.03 14.92
N LEU A 87 15.36 1.81 14.40
CA LEU A 87 16.74 1.33 14.23
C LEU A 87 17.59 1.50 15.50
N ALA A 88 17.09 2.24 16.50
CA ALA A 88 17.78 2.34 17.78
C ALA A 88 17.72 1.01 18.54
N ALA A 89 18.62 0.86 19.51
CA ALA A 89 18.64 -0.30 20.39
C ALA A 89 17.29 -0.45 21.15
N PRO A 90 16.82 -1.69 21.39
CA PRO A 90 15.55 -1.95 22.10
C PRO A 90 15.38 -1.16 23.41
N ALA A 91 16.46 -0.99 24.19
CA ALA A 91 16.43 -0.24 25.45
C ALA A 91 16.02 1.23 25.25
N LYS A 92 16.52 1.90 24.20
CA LYS A 92 16.14 3.28 23.88
C LYS A 92 14.68 3.40 23.44
N ILE A 93 14.20 2.40 22.69
CA ILE A 93 12.77 2.32 22.32
C ILE A 93 11.94 2.15 23.59
N ALA A 94 12.32 1.24 24.49
CA ALA A 94 11.62 1.03 25.76
C ALA A 94 11.58 2.30 26.62
N GLU A 95 12.70 3.01 26.74
CA GLU A 95 12.77 4.31 27.45
C GLU A 95 11.81 5.35 26.86
N ALA A 96 11.70 5.42 25.53
CA ALA A 96 10.79 6.36 24.87
C ALA A 96 9.30 6.04 25.11
N LEU A 97 8.96 4.78 25.40
CA LEU A 97 7.59 4.32 25.64
C LEU A 97 7.21 4.35 27.13
N LYS A 98 8.15 4.05 28.03
CA LYS A 98 7.92 4.03 29.48
C LYS A 98 7.40 5.38 29.97
N GLY A 99 6.30 5.34 30.72
CA GLY A 99 5.65 6.53 31.29
C GLY A 99 4.88 7.39 30.28
N LYS A 100 4.85 7.04 28.99
CA LYS A 100 4.01 7.69 27.97
C LYS A 100 2.89 6.78 27.47
N VAL A 101 3.16 5.48 27.41
CA VAL A 101 2.19 4.46 27.04
C VAL A 101 1.93 3.59 28.26
N ASP A 102 0.77 3.76 28.88
CA ASP A 102 0.40 3.02 30.10
C ASP A 102 -0.03 1.58 29.79
N LYS A 103 -0.78 1.41 28.70
CA LYS A 103 -1.23 0.12 28.18
C LYS A 103 -1.31 0.17 26.66
N VAL A 104 -1.22 -0.99 26.02
CA VAL A 104 -1.53 -1.15 24.59
C VAL A 104 -2.41 -2.38 24.42
N ASP A 105 -3.57 -2.22 23.80
CA ASP A 105 -4.46 -3.33 23.52
C ASP A 105 -4.12 -3.93 22.14
N HIS A 106 -3.82 -3.08 21.15
CA HIS A 106 -3.54 -3.50 19.78
C HIS A 106 -2.35 -2.74 19.19
N VAL A 107 -1.54 -3.44 18.39
CA VAL A 107 -0.45 -2.84 17.62
C VAL A 107 -0.71 -3.04 16.14
N PHE A 108 -0.55 -1.97 15.36
CA PHE A 108 -0.60 -1.98 13.89
C PHE A 108 0.75 -1.52 13.35
N PHE A 109 1.46 -2.43 12.68
CA PHE A 109 2.81 -2.19 12.22
C PHE A 109 2.86 -1.98 10.70
N PHE A 110 3.09 -0.73 10.29
CA PHE A 110 3.25 -0.31 8.89
C PHE A 110 4.62 0.29 8.58
N SER A 111 5.54 0.25 9.53
CA SER A 111 6.86 0.85 9.35
C SER A 111 7.71 0.05 8.38
N TYR A 112 8.27 0.77 7.41
CA TYR A 112 9.12 0.24 6.37
C TYR A 112 10.29 1.19 6.13
N MET A 113 11.44 0.64 5.75
CA MET A 113 12.59 1.41 5.32
C MET A 113 13.10 0.87 3.99
N GLN A 114 13.05 1.70 2.96
CA GLN A 114 13.79 1.48 1.72
C GLN A 114 15.23 1.96 1.95
N PRO A 115 16.25 1.10 1.79
CA PRO A 115 17.64 1.55 1.73
C PRO A 115 17.83 2.48 0.53
N GLN A 116 18.91 3.26 0.56
CA GLN A 116 19.30 4.06 -0.59
C GLN A 116 19.71 3.12 -1.72
N GLN A 117 19.06 3.24 -2.87
CA GLN A 117 19.34 2.37 -4.02
C GLN A 117 20.78 2.58 -4.50
N THR A 118 21.50 1.48 -4.71
CA THR A 118 22.81 1.48 -5.37
C THR A 118 22.71 0.71 -6.70
N GLY A 119 22.97 1.35 -7.85
CA GLY A 119 22.95 0.72 -9.17
C GLY A 119 21.82 1.16 -10.13
N ASP A 120 21.67 0.45 -11.27
CA ASP A 120 20.72 0.79 -12.34
C ASP A 120 19.26 0.66 -11.91
N ILE A 121 18.41 1.62 -12.29
CA ILE A 121 17.06 1.84 -11.74
C ILE A 121 16.07 0.69 -11.98
N LEU A 122 16.30 -0.16 -13.00
CA LEU A 122 15.55 -1.41 -13.22
C LEU A 122 15.75 -2.45 -12.08
N ASN A 123 16.63 -2.13 -11.13
CA ASN A 123 16.96 -2.89 -9.95
C ASN A 123 16.35 -2.36 -8.65
N MET A 124 15.19 -1.69 -8.68
CA MET A 124 14.50 -1.21 -7.45
C MET A 124 14.37 -2.26 -6.32
N TRP A 125 14.40 -3.55 -6.68
CA TRP A 125 14.35 -4.70 -5.77
C TRP A 125 15.65 -5.54 -5.73
N SER A 126 16.80 -5.09 -6.25
CA SER A 126 18.05 -5.90 -6.23
C SER A 126 18.67 -6.07 -4.86
N ASP A 127 18.50 -5.09 -3.98
CA ASP A 127 19.17 -5.08 -2.68
C ASP A 127 18.31 -5.82 -1.63
N ALA A 128 17.78 -6.97 -2.04
CA ALA A 128 16.79 -7.75 -1.31
C ALA A 128 17.31 -8.20 0.06
N GLU A 129 18.60 -8.52 0.15
CA GLU A 129 19.29 -8.90 1.40
C GLU A 129 19.42 -7.74 2.39
N GLU A 130 19.85 -6.57 1.93
CA GLU A 130 19.94 -5.37 2.77
C GLU A 130 18.54 -4.96 3.24
N LEU A 131 17.56 -5.02 2.33
CA LEU A 131 16.16 -4.75 2.64
C LEU A 131 15.61 -5.69 3.73
N ALA A 132 15.92 -6.99 3.62
CA ALA A 132 15.57 -8.01 4.60
C ALA A 132 16.23 -7.77 5.95
N THR A 133 17.51 -7.41 5.94
CA THR A 133 18.28 -7.12 7.14
C THR A 133 17.72 -5.90 7.89
N ILE A 134 17.54 -4.78 7.21
CA ILE A 134 17.09 -3.51 7.81
C ILE A 134 15.66 -3.66 8.35
N ASN A 135 14.72 -4.16 7.55
CA ASN A 135 13.33 -4.25 7.98
C ASN A 135 13.08 -5.37 9.01
N GLY A 136 13.89 -6.43 8.98
CA GLY A 136 13.93 -7.43 10.05
C GLY A 136 14.45 -6.84 11.37
N ASN A 137 15.51 -6.02 11.32
CA ASN A 137 16.03 -5.30 12.50
C ASN A 137 15.00 -4.32 13.06
N LEU A 138 14.32 -3.59 12.19
CA LEU A 138 13.26 -2.64 12.55
C LEU A 138 12.16 -3.33 13.39
N MET A 139 11.71 -4.51 12.95
CA MET A 139 10.74 -5.31 13.69
C MET A 139 11.30 -5.84 15.02
N ARG A 140 12.48 -6.48 15.01
CA ARG A 140 13.09 -7.05 16.21
C ARG A 140 13.34 -5.99 17.29
N ASN A 141 13.84 -4.83 16.90
CA ASN A 141 14.11 -3.73 17.82
C ASN A 141 12.82 -3.19 18.44
N PHE A 142 11.78 -3.02 17.63
CA PHE A 142 10.49 -2.56 18.12
C PHE A 142 9.86 -3.56 19.10
N LEU A 143 9.85 -4.86 18.76
CA LEU A 143 9.35 -5.92 19.66
C LEU A 143 10.15 -5.98 20.97
N GLY A 144 11.48 -5.86 20.91
CA GLY A 144 12.33 -5.76 22.09
C GLY A 144 12.04 -4.51 22.93
N GLY A 145 11.71 -3.40 22.28
CA GLY A 145 11.30 -2.15 22.94
C GLY A 145 9.96 -2.28 23.66
N LEU A 146 8.97 -2.93 23.04
CA LEU A 146 7.70 -3.25 23.70
C LEU A 146 7.91 -4.12 24.93
N ALA A 147 8.68 -5.21 24.80
CA ALA A 147 9.02 -6.09 25.91
C ALA A 147 9.75 -5.34 27.04
N GLY A 148 10.74 -4.51 26.69
CA GLY A 148 11.50 -3.70 27.65
C GLY A 148 10.66 -2.64 28.36
N ALA A 149 9.57 -2.17 27.72
CA ALA A 149 8.59 -1.26 28.31
C ALA A 149 7.50 -1.97 29.13
N GLY A 150 7.47 -3.31 29.15
CA GLY A 150 6.42 -4.09 29.81
C GLY A 150 5.07 -4.05 29.06
N LEU A 151 5.09 -3.77 27.76
CA LEU A 151 3.90 -3.64 26.92
C LEU A 151 3.67 -4.94 26.13
N THR A 152 2.53 -5.58 26.37
CA THR A 152 2.09 -6.77 25.63
C THR A 152 0.68 -6.54 25.09
N PRO A 153 0.49 -6.45 23.75
CA PRO A 153 -0.83 -6.26 23.17
C PRO A 153 -1.65 -7.56 23.17
N LYS A 154 -2.98 -7.45 23.11
CA LYS A 154 -3.88 -8.57 22.82
C LYS A 154 -3.65 -9.08 21.39
N ARG A 155 -3.51 -8.16 20.44
CA ARG A 155 -3.17 -8.49 19.04
C ARG A 155 -2.08 -7.57 18.48
N PHE A 156 -1.15 -8.17 17.75
CA PHE A 156 -0.19 -7.46 16.93
C PHE A 156 -0.45 -7.76 15.46
N LEU A 157 -0.76 -6.72 14.68
CA LEU A 157 -0.95 -6.79 13.24
C LEU A 157 0.29 -6.29 12.50
N LEU A 158 0.78 -7.11 11.57
CA LEU A 158 1.83 -6.76 10.63
C LEU A 158 1.25 -6.68 9.21
N GLN A 159 1.40 -5.53 8.55
CA GLN A 159 1.14 -5.44 7.13
C GLN A 159 2.40 -5.83 6.34
N THR A 160 2.27 -6.80 5.44
CA THR A 160 3.29 -7.17 4.46
C THR A 160 2.81 -6.81 3.05
N GLY A 161 2.53 -7.78 2.19
CA GLY A 161 2.04 -7.53 0.83
C GLY A 161 2.11 -8.73 -0.10
N ALA A 162 1.58 -8.56 -1.31
CA ALA A 162 1.55 -9.57 -2.37
C ALA A 162 2.94 -10.09 -2.79
N LYS A 163 4.03 -9.39 -2.45
CA LYS A 163 5.39 -9.89 -2.67
C LYS A 163 5.70 -11.18 -1.90
N HIS A 164 4.90 -11.52 -0.89
CA HIS A 164 4.95 -12.83 -0.24
C HIS A 164 4.88 -13.97 -1.27
N TYR A 165 4.13 -13.77 -2.35
CA TYR A 165 3.90 -14.75 -3.42
C TYR A 165 4.93 -14.68 -4.57
N GLY A 166 5.91 -13.78 -4.48
CA GLY A 166 6.95 -13.59 -5.50
C GLY A 166 6.46 -12.92 -6.79
N PHE A 167 5.26 -12.34 -6.83
CA PHE A 167 4.69 -11.70 -8.03
C PHE A 167 5.63 -10.66 -8.69
N HIS A 168 6.44 -9.96 -7.89
CA HIS A 168 7.35 -8.90 -8.38
C HIS A 168 8.59 -9.45 -9.10
N ILE A 169 8.87 -10.75 -9.01
CA ILE A 169 9.98 -11.42 -9.71
C ILE A 169 9.51 -12.43 -10.75
N GLY A 170 8.21 -12.52 -11.03
CA GLY A 170 7.69 -13.33 -12.13
C GLY A 170 6.32 -13.94 -11.86
N PRO A 171 5.87 -14.85 -12.74
CA PRO A 171 4.58 -15.53 -12.63
C PRO A 171 4.44 -16.30 -11.30
N ALA A 172 3.61 -15.77 -10.41
CA ALA A 172 3.21 -16.43 -9.17
C ALA A 172 2.01 -17.37 -9.39
N THR A 173 1.70 -18.19 -8.38
CA THR A 173 0.45 -18.93 -8.33
C THR A 173 -0.71 -17.93 -8.28
N ASN A 174 -1.70 -18.10 -9.15
CA ASN A 174 -2.79 -17.14 -9.32
C ASN A 174 -4.15 -17.87 -9.46
N PRO A 175 -5.18 -17.50 -8.67
CA PRO A 175 -5.14 -16.54 -7.56
C PRO A 175 -4.22 -17.01 -6.42
N SER A 176 -3.56 -16.08 -5.74
CA SER A 176 -2.71 -16.39 -4.58
C SER A 176 -3.54 -16.59 -3.32
N PHE A 177 -3.22 -17.62 -2.55
CA PHE A 177 -3.89 -17.99 -1.30
C PHE A 177 -2.97 -17.78 -0.10
N GLU A 178 -3.53 -17.57 1.09
CA GLU A 178 -2.73 -17.33 2.30
C GLU A 178 -1.88 -18.54 2.71
N GLU A 179 -2.30 -19.75 2.31
CA GLU A 179 -1.59 -21.02 2.53
C GLU A 179 -0.47 -21.31 1.51
N ASP A 180 -0.33 -20.48 0.46
CA ASP A 180 0.77 -20.65 -0.50
C ASP A 180 2.13 -20.53 0.21
N PRO A 181 3.13 -21.34 -0.18
CA PRO A 181 4.41 -21.38 0.50
C PRO A 181 5.22 -20.09 0.26
N ARG A 182 6.13 -19.80 1.20
CA ARG A 182 7.15 -18.77 1.02
C ARG A 182 7.99 -19.05 -0.23
N ILE A 183 8.26 -18.01 -1.00
CA ILE A 183 9.14 -18.04 -2.18
C ILE A 183 10.56 -17.69 -1.78
N TYR A 184 11.52 -18.59 -2.03
CA TYR A 184 12.94 -18.46 -1.65
C TYR A 184 13.87 -18.20 -2.84
N LEU A 185 13.34 -17.69 -3.96
CA LEU A 185 14.15 -17.32 -5.12
C LEU A 185 15.06 -16.10 -4.85
N GLU A 186 14.65 -15.24 -3.91
CA GLU A 186 15.43 -14.13 -3.37
C GLU A 186 15.02 -13.86 -1.91
N ALA A 187 15.80 -13.04 -1.20
CA ALA A 187 15.44 -12.61 0.14
C ALA A 187 14.16 -11.75 0.14
N ASN A 188 13.22 -12.07 1.01
CA ASN A 188 12.02 -11.27 1.20
C ASN A 188 11.94 -10.80 2.65
N PHE A 189 11.97 -9.49 2.86
CA PHE A 189 11.98 -8.90 4.20
C PHE A 189 10.73 -9.20 5.03
N TYR A 190 9.64 -9.63 4.40
CA TYR A 190 8.42 -10.06 5.10
C TYR A 190 8.68 -11.26 6.01
N TYR A 191 9.49 -12.22 5.58
CA TYR A 191 9.68 -13.47 6.32
C TYR A 191 10.40 -13.28 7.66
N PRO A 192 11.53 -12.55 7.76
CA PRO A 192 12.14 -12.28 9.06
C PRO A 192 11.27 -11.39 9.96
N GLN A 193 10.38 -10.57 9.40
CA GLN A 193 9.40 -9.81 10.20
C GLN A 193 8.32 -10.74 10.77
N GLU A 194 7.74 -11.61 9.95
CA GLU A 194 6.79 -12.65 10.37
C GLU A 194 7.42 -13.56 11.44
N ASP A 195 8.65 -14.05 11.22
CA ASP A 195 9.33 -14.95 12.15
C ASP A 195 9.58 -14.30 13.52
N ALA A 196 10.00 -13.03 13.52
CA ALA A 196 10.19 -12.26 14.75
C ALA A 196 8.86 -12.01 15.48
N LEU A 197 7.81 -11.65 14.75
CA LEU A 197 6.46 -11.47 15.29
C LEU A 197 5.94 -12.77 15.92
N PHE A 198 6.02 -13.89 15.20
CA PHE A 198 5.52 -15.18 15.69
C PHE A 198 6.29 -15.63 16.93
N ALA A 199 7.61 -15.38 16.99
CA ALA A 199 8.41 -15.65 18.18
C ALA A 199 7.97 -14.80 19.38
N PHE A 200 7.74 -13.50 19.19
CA PHE A 200 7.24 -12.61 20.23
C PHE A 200 5.86 -13.05 20.75
N CYS A 201 4.94 -13.38 19.85
CA CYS A 201 3.60 -13.86 20.21
C CYS A 201 3.64 -15.17 20.99
N ARG A 202 4.49 -16.13 20.60
CA ARG A 202 4.71 -17.37 21.37
C ARG A 202 5.27 -17.10 22.77
N ALA A 203 6.16 -16.12 22.92
CA ALA A 203 6.80 -15.80 24.19
C ALA A 203 5.88 -15.02 25.16
N THR A 204 4.93 -14.24 24.64
CA THR A 204 4.13 -13.30 25.43
C THR A 204 2.66 -13.69 25.56
N GLY A 205 2.17 -14.61 24.71
CA GLY A 205 0.75 -14.95 24.61
C GLY A 205 -0.07 -13.95 23.79
N ALA A 206 0.55 -12.88 23.25
CA ALA A 206 -0.10 -11.99 22.31
C ALA A 206 -0.52 -12.76 21.05
N GLY A 207 -1.70 -12.46 20.50
CA GLY A 207 -2.08 -12.97 19.19
C GLY A 207 -1.46 -12.18 18.05
N TRP A 208 -1.40 -12.75 16.85
CA TRP A 208 -0.93 -12.04 15.66
C TRP A 208 -1.94 -12.04 14.52
N ASN A 209 -1.77 -11.07 13.62
CA ASN A 209 -2.34 -11.05 12.28
C ASN A 209 -1.29 -10.59 11.27
N VAL A 210 -1.34 -11.15 10.07
CA VAL A 210 -0.55 -10.66 8.93
C VAL A 210 -1.51 -10.27 7.81
N VAL A 211 -1.39 -9.07 7.25
CA VAL A 211 -2.24 -8.62 6.14
C VAL A 211 -1.40 -8.36 4.89
N ARG A 212 -1.80 -8.93 3.76
CA ARG A 212 -1.07 -8.96 2.49
C ARG A 212 -1.84 -8.18 1.41
N PRO A 213 -1.73 -6.85 1.35
CA PRO A 213 -2.33 -6.06 0.28
C PRO A 213 -1.61 -6.23 -1.06
N SER A 214 -2.32 -5.92 -2.14
CA SER A 214 -1.81 -5.65 -3.48
C SER A 214 -1.24 -4.21 -3.56
N TYR A 215 -1.14 -3.64 -4.76
CA TYR A 215 -0.86 -2.23 -4.99
C TYR A 215 -1.89 -1.36 -4.27
N ILE A 216 -1.39 -0.47 -3.40
CA ILE A 216 -2.24 0.28 -2.48
C ILE A 216 -2.71 1.58 -3.12
N ILE A 217 -4.03 1.80 -3.18
CA ILE A 217 -4.64 3.06 -3.59
C ILE A 217 -4.85 3.91 -2.34
N GLY A 218 -4.25 5.09 -2.28
CA GLY A 218 -4.46 6.04 -1.20
C GLY A 218 -3.69 7.34 -1.37
N ALA A 219 -4.09 8.36 -0.63
CA ALA A 219 -3.51 9.70 -0.70
C ALA A 219 -2.80 10.08 0.61
N VAL A 220 -1.53 10.42 0.50
CA VAL A 220 -0.73 11.10 1.54
C VAL A 220 0.24 12.03 0.83
N ARG A 221 0.65 13.12 1.50
CA ARG A 221 1.51 14.15 0.89
C ARG A 221 2.92 13.63 0.57
N ASP A 222 3.50 12.86 1.49
CA ASP A 222 4.94 12.54 1.49
C ASP A 222 5.25 11.06 1.17
N SER A 223 4.53 10.45 0.22
CA SER A 223 4.81 9.08 -0.25
C SER A 223 5.19 9.04 -1.72
N ALA A 224 6.47 8.80 -1.99
CA ALA A 224 6.98 8.59 -3.35
C ALA A 224 6.70 7.17 -3.90
N LEU A 225 6.39 6.19 -3.04
CA LEU A 225 6.00 4.84 -3.42
C LEU A 225 4.48 4.76 -3.60
N ASN A 226 3.97 5.46 -4.61
CA ASN A 226 2.55 5.52 -4.93
C ASN A 226 2.34 5.58 -6.45
N HIS A 227 1.84 4.50 -7.05
CA HIS A 227 1.59 4.42 -8.50
C HIS A 227 0.50 5.40 -8.96
N MET A 228 -0.42 5.81 -8.08
CA MET A 228 -1.43 6.83 -8.43
C MET A 228 -0.81 8.21 -8.67
N VAL A 229 0.31 8.53 -8.02
CA VAL A 229 1.02 9.81 -8.24
C VAL A 229 1.60 9.84 -9.64
N GLY A 230 2.30 8.78 -10.08
CA GLY A 230 2.86 8.72 -11.42
C GLY A 230 1.80 8.74 -12.51
N LEU A 231 0.68 8.02 -12.32
CA LEU A 231 -0.46 8.04 -13.25
C LEU A 231 -1.11 9.42 -13.37
N ALA A 232 -1.30 10.12 -12.25
CA ALA A 232 -1.88 11.47 -12.24
C ALA A 232 -0.94 12.49 -12.91
N ILE A 233 0.37 12.38 -12.69
CA ILE A 233 1.37 13.24 -13.36
C ILE A 233 1.39 12.95 -14.87
N TYR A 234 1.39 11.68 -15.26
CA TYR A 234 1.32 11.28 -16.67
C TYR A 234 0.07 11.83 -17.36
N GLY A 235 -1.10 11.62 -16.74
CA GLY A 235 -2.39 12.14 -17.20
C GLY A 235 -2.38 13.65 -17.40
N ALA A 236 -1.96 14.39 -16.38
CA ALA A 236 -1.95 15.85 -16.41
C ALA A 236 -0.94 16.44 -17.42
N VAL A 237 0.27 15.88 -17.52
CA VAL A 237 1.29 16.37 -18.45
C VAL A 237 0.89 16.11 -19.89
N GLN A 238 0.37 14.92 -20.20
CA GLN A 238 -0.10 14.61 -21.56
C GLN A 238 -1.26 15.52 -21.95
N ALA A 239 -2.23 15.73 -21.06
CA ALA A 239 -3.33 16.66 -21.29
C ALA A 239 -2.85 18.10 -21.52
N HIS A 240 -1.90 18.59 -20.70
CA HIS A 240 -1.32 19.94 -20.86
C HIS A 240 -0.58 20.10 -22.20
N ARG A 241 0.03 19.04 -22.70
CA ARG A 241 0.72 19.00 -24.01
C ARG A 241 -0.23 18.77 -25.19
N GLY A 242 -1.53 18.54 -24.96
CA GLY A 242 -2.48 18.18 -26.01
C GLY A 242 -2.21 16.81 -26.64
N LEU A 243 -1.59 15.88 -25.89
CA LEU A 243 -1.24 14.54 -26.34
C LEU A 243 -2.13 13.47 -25.67
N PRO A 244 -2.44 12.36 -26.37
CA PRO A 244 -3.16 11.26 -25.78
C PRO A 244 -2.30 10.48 -24.77
N LEU A 245 -2.94 9.70 -23.91
CA LEU A 245 -2.30 8.73 -23.02
C LEU A 245 -1.95 7.46 -23.81
N ALA A 246 -0.67 7.28 -24.12
CA ALA A 246 -0.19 6.03 -24.72
C ALA A 246 0.04 4.98 -23.62
N PHE A 247 -0.49 3.77 -23.81
CA PHE A 247 -0.23 2.69 -22.85
C PHE A 247 1.18 2.11 -23.05
N PRO A 248 2.02 2.01 -22.00
CA PRO A 248 3.41 1.59 -22.16
C PRO A 248 3.59 0.08 -22.40
N GLY A 249 2.69 -0.75 -21.85
CA GLY A 249 2.74 -2.21 -21.95
C GLY A 249 2.09 -2.78 -23.21
N ASP A 250 2.08 -4.11 -23.32
CA ASP A 250 1.41 -4.84 -24.40
C ASP A 250 -0.07 -5.15 -24.09
N TYR A 251 -0.75 -5.84 -25.01
CA TYR A 251 -2.13 -6.26 -24.80
C TYR A 251 -2.30 -7.26 -23.63
N ALA A 252 -1.27 -8.04 -23.29
CA ALA A 252 -1.34 -8.91 -22.11
C ALA A 252 -1.38 -8.07 -20.83
N ALA A 253 -0.58 -7.01 -20.73
CA ALA A 253 -0.62 -6.07 -19.61
C ALA A 253 -1.93 -5.26 -19.55
N TRP A 254 -2.51 -4.95 -20.71
CA TRP A 254 -3.77 -4.20 -20.87
C TRP A 254 -5.00 -5.00 -20.43
N ASP A 255 -5.13 -6.25 -20.87
CA ASP A 255 -6.33 -7.09 -20.69
C ASP A 255 -6.29 -8.01 -19.47
N ARG A 256 -5.11 -8.24 -18.85
CA ARG A 256 -5.01 -9.13 -17.69
C ARG A 256 -5.84 -8.61 -16.49
N GLU A 257 -6.44 -9.56 -15.79
CA GLU A 257 -7.03 -9.28 -14.47
C GLU A 257 -5.93 -8.86 -13.50
N TYR A 258 -6.22 -7.79 -12.78
CA TYR A 258 -5.41 -7.26 -11.70
C TYR A 258 -6.30 -6.98 -10.49
N CYS A 259 -5.71 -6.86 -9.30
CA CYS A 259 -6.42 -6.37 -8.13
C CYS A 259 -5.71 -5.19 -7.49
N GLN A 260 -6.50 -4.23 -7.00
CA GLN A 260 -6.03 -3.10 -6.21
C GLN A 260 -6.41 -3.31 -4.74
N SER A 261 -5.76 -2.56 -3.85
CA SER A 261 -6.02 -2.59 -2.41
C SER A 261 -6.12 -1.17 -1.85
N THR A 262 -7.31 -0.62 -1.82
CA THR A 262 -7.60 0.71 -1.27
C THR A 262 -7.23 0.77 0.22
N ALA A 263 -6.36 1.72 0.58
CA ALA A 263 -5.76 1.85 1.92
C ALA A 263 -6.80 1.92 3.05
N LEU A 264 -7.94 2.59 2.82
CA LEU A 264 -9.00 2.67 3.83
C LEU A 264 -9.77 1.35 3.99
N LEU A 265 -9.98 0.60 2.91
CA LEU A 265 -10.56 -0.73 3.00
C LEU A 265 -9.60 -1.71 3.68
N ASN A 266 -8.30 -1.62 3.39
CA ASN A 266 -7.26 -2.37 4.10
C ASN A 266 -7.34 -2.10 5.61
N ALA A 267 -7.39 -0.83 6.01
CA ALA A 267 -7.52 -0.44 7.41
C ALA A 267 -8.79 -1.00 8.08
N HIS A 268 -9.93 -1.05 7.39
CA HIS A 268 -11.13 -1.70 7.89
C HIS A 268 -10.97 -3.23 8.06
N LEU A 269 -10.30 -3.90 7.12
CA LEU A 269 -9.96 -5.32 7.27
C LEU A 269 -9.01 -5.53 8.44
N GLU A 270 -8.01 -4.68 8.60
CA GLU A 270 -7.02 -4.74 9.67
C GLU A 270 -7.65 -4.53 11.05
N GLU A 271 -8.55 -3.54 11.20
CA GLU A 271 -9.35 -3.37 12.42
C GLU A 271 -10.21 -4.61 12.70
N TRP A 272 -10.89 -5.14 11.67
CA TRP A 272 -11.69 -6.35 11.80
C TRP A 272 -10.87 -7.57 12.22
N ALA A 273 -9.71 -7.78 11.61
CA ALA A 273 -8.86 -8.94 11.87
C ALA A 273 -8.40 -8.94 13.34
N VAL A 274 -8.00 -7.79 13.88
CA VAL A 274 -7.51 -7.74 15.25
C VAL A 274 -8.62 -7.87 16.30
N LEU A 275 -9.84 -7.45 15.98
CA LEU A 275 -11.01 -7.49 16.87
C LEU A 275 -11.85 -8.77 16.73
N THR A 276 -11.57 -9.62 15.74
CA THR A 276 -12.27 -10.88 15.51
C THR A 276 -11.51 -12.04 16.14
N ASP A 277 -12.06 -12.67 17.18
CA ASP A 277 -11.36 -13.76 17.88
C ASP A 277 -11.08 -14.97 16.97
N ALA A 278 -11.96 -15.30 16.02
CA ALA A 278 -11.76 -16.37 15.05
C ALA A 278 -10.69 -16.05 13.98
N ALA A 279 -10.29 -14.77 13.85
CA ALA A 279 -9.20 -14.34 12.97
C ALA A 279 -7.84 -14.35 13.70
N ALA A 280 -7.78 -14.82 14.94
CA ALA A 280 -6.56 -14.91 15.72
C ALA A 280 -5.49 -15.78 15.07
N ASN A 281 -4.26 -15.26 14.99
CA ASN A 281 -3.09 -16.01 14.51
C ASN A 281 -3.24 -16.46 13.05
N GLU A 282 -3.81 -15.58 12.23
CA GLU A 282 -4.08 -15.83 10.83
C GLU A 282 -3.49 -14.72 9.94
N ALA A 283 -2.97 -15.15 8.79
CA ALA A 283 -2.66 -14.25 7.68
C ALA A 283 -3.89 -14.07 6.78
N PHE A 284 -4.06 -12.88 6.21
CA PHE A 284 -5.13 -12.51 5.30
C PHE A 284 -4.59 -11.77 4.08
N ASN A 285 -5.09 -12.15 2.91
CA ASN A 285 -5.05 -11.30 1.74
C ASN A 285 -6.05 -10.14 1.88
N VAL A 286 -5.76 -9.02 1.22
CA VAL A 286 -6.72 -7.93 1.09
C VAL A 286 -6.68 -7.29 -0.29
N GLN A 287 -7.86 -7.14 -0.90
CA GLN A 287 -8.08 -6.43 -2.15
C GLN A 287 -9.51 -5.83 -2.18
N ASP A 288 -9.76 -4.94 -3.13
CA ASP A 288 -11.00 -4.16 -3.23
C ASP A 288 -12.26 -4.98 -3.53
N GLY A 289 -12.08 -6.20 -4.05
CA GLY A 289 -13.16 -7.17 -4.24
C GLY A 289 -14.00 -6.94 -5.51
N THR A 290 -13.54 -6.06 -6.41
CA THR A 290 -14.08 -5.86 -7.76
C THR A 290 -13.05 -6.26 -8.82
N SER A 291 -13.53 -6.62 -10.02
CA SER A 291 -12.65 -6.87 -11.15
C SER A 291 -12.00 -5.59 -11.66
N PHE A 292 -10.75 -5.70 -12.09
CA PHE A 292 -9.99 -4.57 -12.58
C PHE A 292 -9.05 -4.98 -13.71
N THR A 293 -9.04 -4.18 -14.79
CA THR A 293 -8.01 -4.21 -15.83
C THR A 293 -7.44 -2.82 -16.06
N TRP A 294 -6.16 -2.76 -16.42
CA TRP A 294 -5.50 -1.51 -16.79
C TRP A 294 -6.11 -0.89 -18.04
N GLY A 295 -6.55 -1.70 -19.00
CA GLY A 295 -7.21 -1.20 -20.20
C GLY A 295 -8.46 -0.36 -19.90
N ARG A 296 -9.32 -0.84 -18.99
CA ARG A 296 -10.47 -0.06 -18.51
C ARG A 296 -10.02 1.19 -17.76
N PHE A 297 -9.06 1.06 -16.85
CA PHE A 297 -8.54 2.18 -16.08
C PHE A 297 -7.99 3.31 -16.96
N TRP A 298 -7.28 2.95 -18.04
CA TRP A 298 -6.66 3.92 -18.94
C TRP A 298 -7.69 4.83 -19.61
N THR A 299 -8.85 4.28 -19.97
CA THR A 299 -9.96 5.06 -20.53
C THR A 299 -10.54 6.05 -19.54
N TYR A 300 -10.64 5.68 -18.26
CA TYR A 300 -11.06 6.57 -17.18
C TYR A 300 -10.03 7.66 -16.92
N LEU A 301 -8.74 7.30 -16.84
CA LEU A 301 -7.65 8.25 -16.61
C LEU A 301 -7.64 9.37 -17.66
N ALA A 302 -7.80 9.00 -18.93
CA ALA A 302 -7.88 9.96 -20.04
C ALA A 302 -9.05 10.93 -19.87
N ARG A 303 -10.24 10.40 -19.52
CA ARG A 303 -11.43 11.21 -19.23
C ARG A 303 -11.21 12.16 -18.05
N TRP A 304 -10.63 11.67 -16.95
CA TRP A 304 -10.41 12.45 -15.74
C TRP A 304 -9.52 13.68 -15.97
N PHE A 305 -8.55 13.58 -16.88
CA PHE A 305 -7.65 14.69 -17.24
C PHE A 305 -8.04 15.43 -18.53
N GLY A 306 -9.13 15.01 -19.19
CA GLY A 306 -9.65 15.70 -20.38
C GLY A 306 -8.77 15.53 -21.62
N THR A 307 -8.17 14.34 -21.80
CA THR A 307 -7.37 14.00 -22.97
C THR A 307 -7.84 12.69 -23.62
N GLY A 308 -7.28 12.35 -24.79
CA GLY A 308 -7.48 11.06 -25.46
C GLY A 308 -6.57 9.98 -24.90
N TRP A 309 -6.72 8.75 -25.40
CA TRP A 309 -5.82 7.63 -25.12
C TRP A 309 -5.56 6.84 -26.39
N THR A 310 -4.47 6.08 -26.42
CA THR A 310 -4.19 5.10 -27.47
C THR A 310 -4.06 3.70 -26.85
N PRO A 311 -4.54 2.65 -27.55
CA PRO A 311 -4.34 1.29 -27.10
C PRO A 311 -2.85 0.91 -27.12
N PRO A 312 -2.48 -0.27 -26.61
CA PRO A 312 -1.14 -0.82 -26.82
C PRO A 312 -0.74 -0.80 -28.30
N GLU A 313 0.54 -0.57 -28.55
CA GLU A 313 1.11 -0.54 -29.90
C GLU A 313 0.85 -1.85 -30.64
N ALA A 314 0.50 -1.76 -31.93
CA ALA A 314 0.20 -2.90 -32.79
C ALA A 314 1.44 -3.38 -33.58
N ASP A 315 2.43 -2.50 -33.78
CA ASP A 315 3.70 -2.87 -34.39
C ASP A 315 4.61 -3.60 -33.39
N GLU A 316 4.64 -4.93 -33.51
CA GLU A 316 5.44 -5.83 -32.69
C GLU A 316 6.94 -5.47 -32.66
N THR A 317 7.46 -4.81 -33.70
CA THR A 317 8.88 -4.46 -33.81
C THR A 317 9.31 -3.33 -32.86
N LYS A 318 8.35 -2.59 -32.31
CA LYS A 318 8.61 -1.48 -31.37
C LYS A 318 8.72 -1.92 -29.91
N TYR A 319 8.42 -3.18 -29.60
CA TYR A 319 8.47 -3.65 -28.21
C TYR A 319 9.89 -4.03 -27.80
N HIS A 320 10.32 -3.47 -26.68
CA HIS A 320 11.42 -3.98 -25.89
C HIS A 320 10.92 -5.11 -25.00
N THR A 321 11.68 -6.20 -24.94
CA THR A 321 11.35 -7.37 -24.13
C THR A 321 12.36 -7.53 -23.01
N THR A 322 11.88 -7.61 -21.77
CA THR A 322 12.70 -7.81 -20.58
C THR A 322 12.29 -9.09 -19.89
N ALA A 323 13.23 -10.04 -19.77
CA ALA A 323 13.02 -11.24 -18.99
C ALA A 323 13.24 -10.97 -17.50
N SER A 324 12.49 -11.66 -16.64
CA SER A 324 12.72 -11.65 -15.19
C SER A 324 14.14 -12.12 -14.88
N ARG A 325 14.74 -11.64 -13.79
CA ARG A 325 16.08 -12.06 -13.35
C ARG A 325 16.13 -13.54 -12.96
N HIS A 326 15.00 -14.12 -12.57
CA HIS A 326 14.91 -15.53 -12.19
C HIS A 326 14.36 -16.35 -13.36
N THR A 327 15.13 -17.35 -13.80
CA THR A 327 14.73 -18.28 -14.87
C THR A 327 13.58 -19.17 -14.44
N GLN A 328 13.60 -19.63 -13.18
CA GLN A 328 12.47 -20.33 -12.57
C GLN A 328 11.45 -19.31 -12.05
N PRO A 329 10.17 -19.41 -12.44
CA PRO A 329 9.14 -18.53 -11.92
C PRO A 329 8.76 -18.91 -10.47
N PRO A 330 8.22 -17.97 -9.66
CA PRO A 330 7.80 -18.21 -8.28
C PRO A 330 6.88 -19.43 -8.09
N ARG A 331 5.97 -19.67 -9.03
CA ARG A 331 5.07 -20.84 -8.99
C ARG A 331 5.77 -22.19 -9.21
N GLY A 332 7.05 -22.20 -9.56
CA GLY A 332 7.87 -23.40 -9.77
C GLY A 332 7.71 -24.10 -11.12
N TYR A 333 6.79 -23.66 -11.98
CA TYR A 333 6.52 -24.24 -13.30
C TYR A 333 6.23 -23.19 -14.38
N GLY A 334 6.35 -23.58 -15.65
CA GLY A 334 6.09 -22.74 -16.80
C GLY A 334 7.28 -21.85 -17.18
N PRO A 335 7.10 -20.96 -18.17
CA PRO A 335 8.19 -20.15 -18.69
C PRO A 335 8.66 -19.08 -17.69
N GLN A 336 9.89 -18.61 -17.90
CA GLN A 336 10.43 -17.41 -17.27
C GLN A 336 9.47 -16.23 -17.51
N GLY A 337 9.31 -15.38 -16.49
CA GLY A 337 8.51 -14.16 -16.64
C GLY A 337 9.09 -13.25 -17.70
N VAL A 338 8.24 -12.75 -18.60
CA VAL A 338 8.64 -11.80 -19.64
C VAL A 338 7.69 -10.62 -19.60
N THR A 339 8.26 -9.43 -19.68
CA THR A 339 7.56 -8.15 -19.72
C THR A 339 7.89 -7.47 -21.04
N ARG A 340 6.90 -6.83 -21.66
CA ARG A 340 7.04 -6.14 -22.94
C ARG A 340 6.54 -4.71 -22.81
N SER A 341 7.31 -3.75 -23.33
CA SER A 341 6.93 -2.35 -23.38
C SER A 341 7.50 -1.63 -24.59
N THR A 342 6.80 -0.61 -25.06
CA THR A 342 7.34 0.32 -26.08
C THR A 342 8.11 1.48 -25.46
N PHE A 343 7.77 1.85 -24.22
CA PHE A 343 8.49 2.81 -23.39
C PHE A 343 8.15 2.55 -21.91
N SER A 344 8.92 3.13 -21.00
CA SER A 344 8.60 3.22 -19.58
C SER A 344 8.23 4.65 -19.18
N LEU A 345 7.38 4.81 -18.17
CA LEU A 345 7.09 6.12 -17.59
C LEU A 345 8.36 6.74 -16.98
N LEU A 346 9.32 5.94 -16.53
CA LEU A 346 10.63 6.44 -16.13
C LEU A 346 11.38 7.10 -17.30
N GLU A 347 11.43 6.46 -18.47
CA GLU A 347 12.07 7.04 -19.66
C GLU A 347 11.32 8.31 -20.11
N TRP A 348 9.99 8.24 -20.21
CA TRP A 348 9.12 9.38 -20.52
C TRP A 348 9.37 10.55 -19.57
N SER A 349 9.53 10.30 -18.27
CA SER A 349 9.81 11.35 -17.27
C SER A 349 11.15 12.07 -17.49
N GLY A 350 12.06 11.49 -18.26
CA GLY A 350 13.35 12.07 -18.61
C GLY A 350 13.29 13.08 -19.75
N GLU A 351 12.19 13.14 -20.52
CA GLU A 351 12.08 14.03 -21.67
C GLU A 351 12.09 15.51 -21.24
N PRO A 352 12.89 16.38 -21.89
CA PRO A 352 12.90 17.82 -21.57
C PRO A 352 11.52 18.49 -21.70
N ALA A 353 10.72 18.06 -22.68
CA ALA A 353 9.37 18.57 -22.88
C ALA A 353 8.40 18.19 -21.74
N VAL A 354 8.59 17.02 -21.13
CA VAL A 354 7.80 16.56 -19.97
C VAL A 354 8.12 17.40 -18.74
N GLN A 355 9.41 17.64 -18.48
CA GLN A 355 9.84 18.45 -17.34
C GLN A 355 9.44 19.92 -17.49
N ALA A 356 9.50 20.47 -18.71
CA ALA A 356 9.02 21.82 -19.00
C ALA A 356 7.52 21.96 -18.75
N ALA A 357 6.71 21.03 -19.26
CA ALA A 357 5.26 21.00 -19.02
C ALA A 357 4.93 20.89 -17.52
N TRP A 358 5.69 20.07 -16.78
CA TRP A 358 5.51 19.99 -15.34
C TRP A 358 5.86 21.29 -14.61
N ALA A 359 6.92 22.00 -15.00
CA ALA A 359 7.28 23.26 -14.38
C ALA A 359 6.14 24.30 -14.50
N GLU A 360 5.47 24.34 -15.64
CA GLU A 360 4.27 25.17 -15.86
C GLU A 360 3.10 24.74 -14.97
N LEU A 361 2.80 23.43 -14.92
CA LEU A 361 1.73 22.89 -14.07
C LEU A 361 1.99 23.12 -12.57
N LYS A 362 3.24 22.95 -12.14
CA LYS A 362 3.69 23.20 -10.76
C LYS A 362 3.44 24.65 -10.37
N ALA A 363 3.81 25.60 -11.23
CA ALA A 363 3.56 27.02 -11.02
C ALA A 363 2.04 27.33 -11.00
N LYS A 364 1.30 26.82 -11.98
CA LYS A 364 -0.16 27.04 -12.12
C LYS A 364 -0.96 26.55 -10.92
N HIS A 365 -0.60 25.40 -10.36
CA HIS A 365 -1.38 24.74 -9.29
C HIS A 365 -0.77 24.86 -7.89
N ALA A 366 0.38 25.53 -7.78
CA ALA A 366 1.17 25.65 -6.55
C ALA A 366 1.47 24.28 -5.91
N LEU A 367 2.01 23.37 -6.71
CA LEU A 367 2.28 21.99 -6.27
C LEU A 367 3.49 21.94 -5.33
N ALA A 368 3.34 21.17 -4.25
CA ALA A 368 4.34 20.98 -3.21
C ALA A 368 5.37 19.90 -3.58
N LEU A 369 4.96 18.88 -4.33
CA LEU A 369 5.83 17.79 -4.76
C LEU A 369 6.68 18.22 -5.98
N ASP A 370 7.96 17.92 -5.93
CA ASP A 370 8.81 17.88 -7.11
C ASP A 370 9.12 16.42 -7.50
N PRO A 371 8.41 15.86 -8.49
CA PRO A 371 8.57 14.47 -8.88
C PRO A 371 9.81 14.24 -9.75
N PHE A 372 10.51 15.28 -10.21
CA PHE A 372 11.64 15.16 -11.15
C PHE A 372 13.02 15.29 -10.49
N THR A 373 13.07 15.36 -9.17
CA THR A 373 14.35 15.27 -8.43
C THR A 373 15.03 13.92 -8.65
N GLU A 374 16.35 13.86 -8.50
CA GLU A 374 17.14 12.61 -8.61
C GLU A 374 16.59 11.49 -7.71
N ARG A 375 16.01 11.85 -6.57
CA ARG A 375 15.40 10.92 -5.62
C ARG A 375 13.99 10.49 -6.04
N ASN A 376 13.11 11.45 -6.36
CA ASN A 376 11.68 11.17 -6.51
C ASN A 376 11.35 10.55 -7.87
N ARG A 377 12.05 10.96 -8.94
CA ARG A 377 11.77 10.51 -10.31
C ARG A 377 11.84 8.98 -10.45
N PRO A 378 12.95 8.31 -10.09
CA PRO A 378 13.00 6.85 -10.16
C PRO A 378 11.98 6.18 -9.23
N GLN A 379 11.72 6.73 -8.04
CA GLN A 379 10.78 6.11 -7.10
C GLN A 379 9.33 6.14 -7.62
N ILE A 380 8.87 7.28 -8.11
CA ILE A 380 7.50 7.47 -8.56
C ILE A 380 7.26 6.70 -9.86
N PHE A 381 8.10 6.92 -10.86
CA PHE A 381 7.82 6.41 -12.19
C PHE A 381 8.13 4.92 -12.32
N SER A 382 9.19 4.40 -11.70
CA SER A 382 9.45 2.95 -11.70
C SER A 382 8.43 2.17 -10.85
N MET A 383 7.93 2.74 -9.75
CA MET A 383 6.81 2.16 -9.01
C MET A 383 5.57 2.07 -9.91
N THR A 384 5.29 3.12 -10.68
CA THR A 384 4.17 3.15 -11.61
C THR A 384 4.34 2.15 -12.75
N ASP A 385 5.54 2.07 -13.34
CA ASP A 385 5.88 1.08 -14.36
C ASP A 385 5.68 -0.35 -13.85
N SER A 386 6.11 -0.63 -12.60
CA SER A 386 5.95 -1.95 -11.99
C SER A 386 4.48 -2.36 -11.80
N ALA A 387 3.59 -1.38 -11.62
CA ALA A 387 2.15 -1.60 -11.49
C ALA A 387 1.50 -1.91 -12.85
N VAL A 388 1.92 -1.22 -13.92
CA VAL A 388 1.22 -1.23 -15.22
C VAL A 388 1.81 -2.23 -16.23
N ILE A 389 3.14 -2.34 -16.38
CA ILE A 389 3.78 -2.98 -17.55
C ILE A 389 3.83 -4.53 -17.47
N GLY A 390 3.65 -5.15 -16.28
CA GLY A 390 3.85 -6.60 -16.11
C GLY A 390 3.00 -7.53 -17.00
N GLY A 391 3.53 -8.70 -17.35
CA GLY A 391 2.89 -9.65 -18.30
C GLY A 391 2.04 -10.76 -17.67
N TRP A 392 1.74 -10.72 -16.37
CA TRP A 392 1.02 -11.81 -15.67
C TRP A 392 0.01 -11.28 -14.66
N ALA A 393 -1.12 -11.98 -14.45
CA ALA A 393 -2.16 -11.53 -13.54
C ALA A 393 -1.69 -11.42 -12.08
N LEU A 394 -2.32 -10.52 -11.31
CA LEU A 394 -2.24 -10.43 -9.86
C LEU A 394 -3.65 -10.50 -9.30
N SER A 395 -3.99 -11.61 -8.65
CA SER A 395 -5.27 -11.80 -7.98
C SER A 395 -5.04 -12.40 -6.60
N LEU A 396 -5.54 -11.73 -5.57
CA LEU A 396 -5.46 -12.17 -4.19
C LEU A 396 -6.80 -12.75 -3.75
N SER A 397 -6.85 -13.99 -3.29
CA SER A 397 -8.13 -14.57 -2.88
C SER A 397 -8.63 -13.96 -1.58
N MET A 398 -9.88 -13.51 -1.57
CA MET A 398 -10.57 -13.04 -0.36
C MET A 398 -11.34 -14.15 0.36
N ARG A 399 -11.20 -15.42 -0.08
CA ARG A 399 -12.01 -16.56 0.41
C ARG A 399 -11.98 -16.71 1.93
N LYS A 400 -10.80 -16.52 2.52
CA LYS A 400 -10.56 -16.75 3.95
C LYS A 400 -11.21 -15.66 4.78
N ALA A 401 -10.97 -14.40 4.43
CA ALA A 401 -11.59 -13.25 5.06
C ALA A 401 -13.13 -13.30 4.94
N ARG A 402 -13.65 -13.60 3.74
CA ARG A 402 -15.10 -13.76 3.48
C ARG A 402 -15.71 -14.89 4.32
N LYS A 403 -15.03 -16.04 4.41
CA LYS A 403 -15.47 -17.18 5.24
C LYS A 403 -15.54 -16.82 6.73
N LEU A 404 -14.69 -15.91 7.20
CA LEU A 404 -14.65 -15.45 8.58
C LEU A 404 -15.51 -14.20 8.86
N GLY A 405 -16.21 -13.68 7.84
CA GLY A 405 -17.18 -12.59 8.00
C GLY A 405 -16.68 -11.20 7.58
N PHE A 406 -15.56 -11.07 6.86
CA PHE A 406 -15.21 -9.80 6.23
C PHE A 406 -15.87 -9.69 4.85
N HIS A 407 -16.87 -8.83 4.73
CA HIS A 407 -17.64 -8.61 3.49
C HIS A 407 -17.32 -7.29 2.79
N GLY A 408 -16.38 -6.50 3.33
CA GLY A 408 -15.99 -5.21 2.78
C GLY A 408 -15.55 -5.30 1.32
N SER A 409 -15.99 -4.33 0.51
CA SER A 409 -15.58 -4.14 -0.88
C SER A 409 -15.71 -2.67 -1.28
N VAL A 410 -15.02 -2.29 -2.35
CA VAL A 410 -15.06 -0.94 -2.93
C VAL A 410 -14.74 -1.01 -4.43
N ASP A 411 -15.24 -0.06 -5.22
CA ASP A 411 -14.83 0.05 -6.63
C ASP A 411 -13.45 0.69 -6.75
N SER A 412 -12.49 -0.10 -7.26
CA SER A 412 -11.10 0.33 -7.53
C SER A 412 -11.02 1.56 -8.46
N TYR A 413 -11.93 1.70 -9.42
CA TYR A 413 -11.94 2.84 -10.35
C TYR A 413 -12.37 4.13 -9.63
N GLU A 414 -13.41 4.04 -8.81
CA GLU A 414 -13.91 5.17 -8.02
C GLU A 414 -12.90 5.61 -6.96
N THR A 415 -12.27 4.65 -6.24
CA THR A 415 -11.28 4.99 -5.22
C THR A 415 -10.01 5.57 -5.82
N ALA A 416 -9.61 5.14 -7.01
CA ALA A 416 -8.51 5.76 -7.72
C ALA A 416 -8.83 7.21 -8.12
N PHE A 417 -10.03 7.48 -8.64
CA PHE A 417 -10.48 8.85 -8.93
C PHE A 417 -10.46 9.73 -7.67
N ASN A 418 -11.07 9.24 -6.59
CA ASN A 418 -11.11 9.96 -5.31
C ASN A 418 -9.70 10.19 -4.75
N THR A 419 -8.81 9.21 -4.89
CA THR A 419 -7.40 9.33 -4.51
C THR A 419 -6.69 10.43 -5.29
N MET A 420 -6.91 10.55 -6.60
CA MET A 420 -6.31 11.64 -7.41
C MET A 420 -6.82 13.01 -6.97
N ARG A 421 -8.11 13.12 -6.60
CA ARG A 421 -8.67 14.36 -6.03
C ARG A 421 -8.05 14.70 -4.68
N ASP A 422 -7.87 13.71 -3.80
CA ASP A 422 -7.21 13.91 -2.51
C ASP A 422 -5.74 14.30 -2.67
N LEU A 423 -5.00 13.65 -3.59
CA LEU A 423 -3.63 14.04 -3.92
C LEU A 423 -3.57 15.48 -4.45
N ALA A 424 -4.55 15.91 -5.24
CA ALA A 424 -4.62 17.29 -5.73
C ALA A 424 -4.96 18.29 -4.61
N ARG A 425 -5.87 17.94 -3.69
CA ARG A 425 -6.15 18.73 -2.47
C ARG A 425 -4.89 18.90 -1.63
N LEU A 426 -4.08 17.85 -1.52
CA LEU A 426 -2.78 17.84 -0.84
C LEU A 426 -1.65 18.53 -1.63
N LYS A 427 -1.94 19.09 -2.81
CA LYS A 427 -0.98 19.76 -3.71
C LYS A 427 0.15 18.84 -4.19
N VAL A 428 -0.10 17.53 -4.27
CA VAL A 428 0.86 16.53 -4.76
C VAL A 428 0.82 16.43 -6.28
N VAL A 429 -0.37 16.52 -6.88
CA VAL A 429 -0.61 16.39 -8.32
C VAL A 429 -1.57 17.48 -8.82
N PRO A 430 -1.59 17.79 -10.12
CA PRO A 430 -2.62 18.65 -10.70
C PRO A 430 -4.03 18.06 -10.47
N PRO A 431 -5.05 18.90 -10.26
CA PRO A 431 -6.42 18.41 -10.14
C PRO A 431 -6.91 17.80 -11.45
N PRO A 432 -7.64 16.67 -11.40
CA PRO A 432 -8.44 16.21 -12.53
C PRO A 432 -9.41 17.29 -13.01
N VAL A 433 -9.75 17.29 -14.30
CA VAL A 433 -10.80 18.17 -14.85
C VAL A 433 -12.21 17.64 -14.59
N ALA A 434 -12.34 16.31 -14.44
CA ALA A 434 -13.60 15.70 -14.04
C ALA A 434 -13.91 16.00 -12.57
N THR A 435 -15.15 16.40 -12.27
CA THR A 435 -15.57 16.80 -10.93
C THR A 435 -16.16 15.67 -10.09
N GLN A 436 -16.61 14.60 -10.75
CA GLN A 436 -17.22 13.41 -10.13
C GLN A 436 -16.78 12.14 -10.88
N PHE A 437 -16.87 11.00 -10.19
CA PHE A 437 -16.71 9.71 -10.84
C PHE A 437 -18.00 9.41 -11.63
N GLU A 438 -17.86 9.03 -12.89
CA GLU A 438 -18.98 8.68 -13.77
C GLU A 438 -18.78 7.25 -14.25
N ASN A 439 -19.75 6.39 -13.91
CA ASN A 439 -19.77 4.97 -14.28
C ASN A 439 -19.83 4.71 -15.79
#